data_AF-A0A2T5BWF6-F1
#
_entry.id   AF-A0A2T5BWF6-F1
#
_cell.length_a   1.000
_cell.length_b   1.000
_cell.length_c   1.000
_cell.angle_alpha   90.00
_cell.angle_beta   90.00
_cell.angle_gamma   90.00
#
_symmetry.space_group_name_H-M   'P 1'
#
loop_
_entity.id
_entity.type
_entity.pdbx_description
1 polymer ?
#
loop_
_entity_poly.entity_id
_entity_poly.type
_entity_poly.pdbx_seq_one_letter_code
_entity_poly.pdbx_strand_id
1 'polypeptide(L)'
;MADRPDNRGMIRRFWDWFWGPTAVLSVGFTLIAGFLAGIFFWGGFHWSVELTNTEEFCVSCHTMETNLGEYRETIHYNNHSGVRAICSDCHVPHEWSHKIKAKIMAVKDVYHEMVGTINTPEKYEEHRLQMASAVWRKMKASDSRECRNCHNFDYMDFTLQEVRAASEHQRAIDSDMTCIDCHQGIAHRLPPSYLEEYEKVLEALSMTPSSRRLAAADHEATQFYLRSRSE
;
A
#
# COMPACT_ATOMS: atom_id res chain seq x y z
N MET A 1 34.57 -56.65 -12.85
CA MET A 1 34.46 -55.24 -13.28
C MET A 1 34.31 -54.40 -12.03
N ALA A 2 35.28 -53.52 -11.76
CA ALA A 2 35.29 -52.70 -10.56
C ALA A 2 34.22 -51.60 -10.66
N ASP A 3 33.32 -51.53 -9.68
CA ASP A 3 32.40 -50.42 -9.50
C ASP A 3 33.21 -49.14 -9.32
N ARG A 4 33.10 -48.21 -10.27
CA ARG A 4 33.62 -46.85 -10.10
C ARG A 4 32.76 -46.15 -9.04
N PRO A 5 33.34 -45.58 -7.97
CA PRO A 5 32.56 -44.83 -7.00
C PRO A 5 31.91 -43.63 -7.70
N ASP A 6 30.59 -43.54 -7.61
CA ASP A 6 29.80 -42.42 -8.12
C ASP A 6 30.14 -41.15 -7.31
N ASN A 7 31.09 -40.37 -7.80
CA ASN A 7 31.59 -39.13 -7.19
C ASN A 7 30.61 -37.94 -7.34
N ARG A 8 29.32 -38.20 -7.52
CA ARG A 8 28.29 -37.15 -7.49
C ARG A 8 28.11 -36.69 -6.05
N GLY A 9 28.39 -35.41 -5.78
CA GLY A 9 28.13 -34.79 -4.48
C GLY A 9 26.68 -34.99 -4.04
N MET A 10 26.45 -35.04 -2.73
CA MET A 10 25.14 -35.36 -2.11
C MET A 10 23.98 -34.50 -2.65
N ILE A 11 24.25 -33.23 -2.97
CA ILE A 11 23.32 -32.29 -3.60
C ILE A 11 22.92 -32.74 -5.02
N ARG A 12 23.89 -33.20 -5.82
CA ARG A 12 23.65 -33.65 -7.20
C ARG A 12 22.90 -34.98 -7.23
N ARG A 13 23.14 -35.87 -6.26
CA ARG A 13 22.36 -37.12 -6.10
C ARG A 13 20.90 -36.84 -5.71
N PHE A 14 20.67 -35.90 -4.80
CA PHE A 14 19.32 -35.49 -4.42
C PHE A 14 18.57 -34.83 -5.58
N TRP A 15 19.26 -33.99 -6.36
CA TRP A 15 18.72 -33.37 -7.58
C TRP A 15 18.37 -34.41 -8.66
N ASP A 16 19.28 -35.33 -8.95
CA ASP A 16 19.06 -36.40 -9.95
C ASP A 16 17.91 -37.35 -9.52
N TRP A 17 17.74 -37.59 -8.21
CA TRP A 17 16.62 -38.37 -7.66
C TRP A 17 15.28 -37.64 -7.76
N PHE A 18 15.24 -36.35 -7.43
CA PHE A 18 14.02 -35.52 -7.49
C PHE A 18 13.47 -35.36 -8.91
N TRP A 19 14.36 -35.22 -9.90
CA TRP A 19 14.01 -35.08 -11.33
C TRP A 19 13.99 -36.42 -12.09
N GLY A 20 14.32 -37.53 -11.43
CA GLY A 20 14.29 -38.85 -12.04
C GLY A 20 12.85 -39.30 -12.32
N PRO A 21 12.56 -39.96 -13.45
CA PRO A 21 11.22 -40.46 -13.74
C PRO A 21 10.78 -41.45 -12.66
N THR A 22 9.62 -41.20 -12.04
CA THR A 22 9.05 -42.08 -11.01
C THR A 22 8.62 -43.41 -11.64
N ALA A 23 9.55 -44.36 -11.79
CA ALA A 23 9.27 -45.70 -12.30
C ALA A 23 8.31 -46.51 -11.39
N VAL A 24 7.90 -45.95 -10.24
CA VAL A 24 7.16 -46.61 -9.16
C VAL A 24 5.73 -46.05 -8.99
N LEU A 25 5.42 -44.85 -9.51
CA LEU A 25 4.10 -44.22 -9.35
C LEU A 25 3.32 -44.29 -10.67
N SER A 26 2.04 -44.68 -10.59
CA SER A 26 1.17 -44.65 -11.77
C SER A 26 0.96 -43.20 -12.23
N VAL A 27 0.90 -42.98 -13.54
CA VAL A 27 0.65 -41.65 -14.13
C VAL A 27 -0.62 -41.02 -13.54
N GLY A 28 -1.68 -41.82 -13.36
CA GLY A 28 -2.92 -41.37 -12.74
C GLY A 28 -2.74 -40.91 -11.29
N PHE A 29 -1.97 -41.66 -10.48
CA PHE A 29 -1.67 -41.26 -9.10
C PHE A 29 -0.89 -39.94 -9.05
N THR A 30 0.15 -39.80 -9.87
CA THR A 30 0.96 -38.58 -9.91
C THR A 30 0.15 -37.35 -10.33
N LEU A 31 -0.75 -37.49 -11.32
CA LEU A 31 -1.62 -36.40 -11.74
C LEU A 31 -2.62 -36.00 -10.65
N ILE A 32 -3.27 -36.97 -10.00
CA ILE A 32 -4.23 -36.69 -8.92
C ILE A 32 -3.52 -36.06 -7.72
N ALA A 33 -2.39 -36.64 -7.29
CA ALA A 33 -1.62 -36.12 -6.18
C ALA A 33 -1.10 -34.70 -6.46
N GLY A 34 -0.58 -34.45 -7.67
CA GLY A 34 -0.12 -33.12 -8.09
C GLY A 34 -1.26 -32.10 -8.14
N PHE A 35 -2.43 -32.47 -8.65
CA PHE A 35 -3.60 -31.61 -8.68
C PHE A 35 -4.09 -31.25 -7.27
N LEU A 36 -4.21 -32.24 -6.38
CA LEU A 36 -4.60 -32.00 -4.98
C LEU A 36 -3.56 -31.12 -4.27
N ALA A 37 -2.27 -31.41 -4.43
CA ALA A 37 -1.20 -30.58 -3.89
C ALA A 37 -1.28 -29.14 -4.41
N GLY A 38 -1.59 -28.95 -5.70
CA GLY A 38 -1.82 -27.64 -6.29
C GLY A 38 -3.00 -26.89 -5.67
N ILE A 39 -4.12 -27.56 -5.43
CA ILE A 39 -5.29 -26.98 -4.74
C ILE A 39 -4.92 -26.55 -3.32
N PHE A 40 -4.28 -27.44 -2.55
CA PHE A 40 -3.88 -27.11 -1.17
C PHE A 40 -2.87 -25.98 -1.11
N PHE A 41 -1.90 -25.97 -2.03
CA PHE A 41 -0.92 -24.90 -2.13
C PHE A 41 -1.57 -23.57 -2.48
N TRP A 42 -2.40 -23.53 -3.52
CA TRP A 42 -3.08 -22.30 -3.94
C TRP A 42 -4.06 -21.79 -2.87
N GLY A 43 -4.86 -22.69 -2.30
CA GLY A 43 -5.79 -22.36 -1.24
C GLY A 43 -5.08 -21.86 0.02
N GLY A 44 -4.01 -22.54 0.44
CA GLY A 44 -3.18 -22.13 1.58
C GLY A 44 -2.52 -20.78 1.35
N PHE A 45 -1.93 -20.57 0.16
CA PHE A 45 -1.31 -19.30 -0.20
C PHE A 45 -2.33 -18.14 -0.19
N HIS A 46 -3.48 -18.30 -0.85
CA HIS A 46 -4.50 -17.26 -0.90
C HIS A 46 -5.07 -16.97 0.49
N TRP A 47 -5.32 -18.02 1.29
CA TRP A 47 -5.74 -17.88 2.67
C TRP A 47 -4.73 -17.11 3.51
N SER A 48 -3.44 -17.40 3.40
CA SER A 48 -2.39 -16.64 4.10
C SER A 48 -2.34 -15.17 3.69
N VAL A 49 -2.46 -14.88 2.39
CA VAL A 49 -2.51 -13.49 1.90
C VAL A 49 -3.70 -12.76 2.50
N GLU A 50 -4.86 -13.38 2.55
CA GLU A 50 -6.08 -12.76 3.09
C GLU A 50 -6.04 -12.62 4.61
N LEU A 51 -5.51 -13.61 5.32
CA LEU A 51 -5.29 -13.51 6.77
C LEU A 51 -4.40 -12.30 7.11
N THR A 52 -3.36 -12.05 6.31
CA THR A 52 -2.50 -10.87 6.53
C THR A 52 -3.13 -9.53 6.09
N ASN A 53 -4.36 -9.53 5.57
CA ASN A 53 -5.13 -8.32 5.27
C ASN A 53 -6.11 -7.96 6.39
N THR A 54 -6.30 -8.81 7.40
CA THR A 54 -7.28 -8.50 8.44
C THR A 54 -6.75 -7.42 9.39
N GLU A 55 -7.67 -6.69 10.03
CA GLU A 55 -7.34 -5.68 11.03
C GLU A 55 -6.61 -6.32 12.22
N GLU A 56 -7.03 -7.52 12.64
CA GLU A 56 -6.42 -8.27 13.74
C GLU A 56 -4.95 -8.61 13.47
N PHE A 57 -4.61 -8.98 12.23
CA PHE A 57 -3.22 -9.21 11.87
C PHE A 57 -2.41 -7.91 11.91
N CYS A 58 -2.95 -6.83 11.34
CA CYS A 58 -2.28 -5.53 11.31
C CYS A 58 -1.94 -5.02 12.72
N VAL A 59 -2.84 -5.20 13.69
CA VAL A 59 -2.66 -4.74 15.08
C VAL A 59 -2.05 -5.79 16.01
N SER A 60 -1.60 -6.92 15.48
CA SER A 60 -0.95 -7.97 16.27
C SER A 60 0.43 -7.57 16.81
N CYS A 61 1.05 -6.56 16.20
CA CYS A 61 2.30 -5.95 16.66
C CYS A 61 1.99 -4.76 17.58
N HIS A 62 2.68 -4.70 18.72
CA HIS A 62 2.50 -3.62 19.70
C HIS A 62 2.76 -2.22 19.12
N THR A 63 3.63 -2.11 18.12
CA THR A 63 3.98 -0.85 17.46
C THR A 63 2.82 -0.21 16.70
N MET A 64 1.75 -0.97 16.40
CA MET A 64 0.57 -0.48 15.68
C MET A 64 -0.52 0.05 16.61
N GLU A 65 -0.34 -0.01 17.94
CA GLU A 65 -1.34 0.45 18.91
C GLU A 65 -1.62 1.95 18.80
N THR A 66 -0.57 2.76 18.55
CA THR A 66 -0.71 4.21 18.29
C THR A 66 -1.57 4.48 17.06
N ASN A 67 -1.29 3.79 15.94
CA ASN A 67 -2.06 3.93 14.70
C ASN A 67 -3.52 3.51 14.89
N LEU A 68 -3.76 2.41 15.61
CA LEU A 68 -5.10 1.93 15.94
C LEU A 68 -5.87 2.95 16.78
N GLY A 69 -5.21 3.55 17.79
CA GLY A 69 -5.79 4.60 18.62
C GLY A 69 -6.26 5.79 17.79
N GLU A 70 -5.40 6.29 16.89
CA GLU A 70 -5.75 7.42 16.02
C GLU A 70 -6.85 7.07 15.01
N TYR A 71 -6.80 5.88 14.41
CA TYR A 71 -7.81 5.43 13.46
C TYR A 71 -9.21 5.33 14.09
N ARG A 72 -9.29 4.89 15.36
CA ARG A 72 -10.55 4.81 16.11
C ARG A 72 -11.24 6.15 16.32
N GLU A 73 -10.51 7.26 16.22
CA GLU A 73 -11.05 8.62 16.33
C GLU A 73 -11.68 9.10 15.00
N THR A 74 -11.70 8.28 13.95
CA THR A 74 -12.04 8.70 12.58
C THR A 74 -13.38 8.14 12.08
N ILE A 75 -13.91 8.75 11.02
CA ILE A 75 -15.14 8.29 10.34
C ILE A 75 -14.97 6.90 9.70
N HIS A 76 -13.74 6.51 9.33
CA HIS A 76 -13.50 5.19 8.76
C HIS A 76 -13.67 4.06 9.79
N TYR A 77 -13.52 4.37 11.08
CA TYR A 77 -13.82 3.44 12.18
C TYR A 77 -15.28 3.52 12.63
N ASN A 78 -15.82 4.73 12.86
CA ASN A 78 -17.18 4.91 13.36
C ASN A 78 -17.96 5.88 12.46
N ASN A 79 -18.88 5.35 11.66
CA ASN A 79 -19.73 6.12 10.74
C ASN A 79 -21.18 5.67 10.77
N HIS A 80 -22.02 6.46 10.09
CA HIS A 80 -23.47 6.25 10.04
C HIS A 80 -23.92 5.08 9.17
N SER A 81 -23.07 4.61 8.23
CA SER A 81 -23.42 3.51 7.32
C SER A 81 -23.21 2.12 7.93
N GLY A 82 -22.35 2.02 8.95
CA GLY A 82 -21.91 0.74 9.53
C GLY A 82 -20.86 0.00 8.67
N VAL A 83 -20.55 0.48 7.47
CA VAL A 83 -19.46 -0.05 6.64
C VAL A 83 -18.16 0.63 7.03
N ARG A 84 -17.15 -0.15 7.39
CA ARG A 84 -15.84 0.35 7.82
C ARG A 84 -14.79 0.07 6.77
N ALA A 85 -13.87 1.02 6.59
CA ALA A 85 -12.63 0.79 5.86
C ALA A 85 -11.54 0.43 6.89
N ILE A 86 -11.10 -0.82 6.88
CA ILE A 86 -10.05 -1.31 7.77
C ILE A 86 -8.65 -0.97 7.24
N CYS A 87 -7.61 -1.31 8.00
CA CYS A 87 -6.23 -0.98 7.66
C CYS A 87 -5.85 -1.36 6.21
N SER A 88 -6.25 -2.55 5.76
CA SER A 88 -5.91 -3.07 4.44
C SER A 88 -6.63 -2.35 3.31
N ASP A 89 -7.84 -1.83 3.51
CA ASP A 89 -8.58 -1.11 2.46
C ASP A 89 -7.83 0.15 2.00
N CYS A 90 -7.08 0.78 2.91
CA CYS A 90 -6.28 1.98 2.63
C CYS A 90 -4.79 1.66 2.35
N HIS A 91 -4.21 0.64 3.02
CA HIS A 91 -2.77 0.35 2.93
C HIS A 91 -2.42 -0.78 1.94
N VAL A 92 -3.37 -1.63 1.54
CA VAL A 92 -3.14 -2.79 0.67
C VAL A 92 -3.95 -2.65 -0.62
N PRO A 93 -3.32 -2.62 -1.80
CA PRO A 93 -4.05 -2.55 -3.06
C PRO A 93 -4.99 -3.76 -3.25
N HIS A 94 -6.17 -3.54 -3.82
CA HIS A 94 -7.10 -4.62 -4.17
C HIS A 94 -6.59 -5.46 -5.35
N GLU A 95 -6.08 -4.79 -6.39
CA GLU A 95 -5.55 -5.42 -7.60
C GLU A 95 -4.38 -6.37 -7.32
N TRP A 96 -4.46 -7.59 -7.85
CA TRP A 96 -3.54 -8.69 -7.50
C TRP A 96 -2.05 -8.34 -7.62
N SER A 97 -1.64 -7.78 -8.76
CA SER A 97 -0.22 -7.46 -9.02
C SER A 97 0.32 -6.43 -8.02
N HIS A 98 -0.49 -5.41 -7.71
CA HIS A 98 -0.14 -4.37 -6.74
C HIS A 98 -0.19 -4.90 -5.30
N LYS A 99 -1.17 -5.75 -4.97
CA LYS A 99 -1.30 -6.43 -3.68
C LYS A 99 -0.05 -7.24 -3.37
N ILE A 100 0.36 -8.12 -4.28
CA ILE A 100 1.54 -8.97 -4.10
C ILE A 100 2.81 -8.13 -3.98
N LYS A 101 2.97 -7.06 -4.79
CA LYS A 101 4.10 -6.13 -4.65
C LYS A 101 4.12 -5.49 -3.25
N ALA A 102 2.97 -5.03 -2.75
CA ALA A 102 2.87 -4.44 -1.41
C ALA A 102 3.22 -5.46 -0.32
N LYS A 103 2.75 -6.71 -0.44
CA LYS A 103 3.08 -7.80 0.50
C LYS A 103 4.55 -8.16 0.52
N ILE A 104 5.22 -8.16 -0.64
CA ILE A 104 6.68 -8.36 -0.71
C ILE A 104 7.42 -7.20 -0.01
N MET A 105 6.95 -5.96 -0.20
CA MET A 105 7.56 -4.80 0.45
C MET A 105 7.34 -4.79 1.97
N ALA A 106 6.19 -5.28 2.45
CA ALA A 106 5.83 -5.37 3.87
C ALA A 106 6.74 -6.31 4.67
N VAL A 107 7.56 -7.14 4.01
CA VAL A 107 8.63 -7.90 4.69
C VAL A 107 9.59 -6.97 5.45
N LYS A 108 9.77 -5.73 4.97
CA LYS A 108 10.55 -4.71 5.67
C LYS A 108 9.93 -4.31 7.00
N ASP A 109 8.60 -4.24 7.08
CA ASP A 109 7.90 -3.86 8.31
C ASP A 109 8.12 -4.92 9.39
N VAL A 110 8.05 -6.21 9.00
CA VAL A 110 8.38 -7.33 9.90
C VAL A 110 9.84 -7.26 10.36
N TYR A 111 10.77 -6.98 9.46
CA TYR A 111 12.18 -6.81 9.83
C TYR A 111 12.38 -5.67 10.83
N HIS A 112 11.75 -4.50 10.58
CA HIS A 112 11.87 -3.32 11.42
C HIS A 112 11.19 -3.47 12.78
N GLU A 113 10.11 -4.27 12.86
CA GLU A 113 9.51 -4.72 14.12
C GLU A 113 10.49 -5.59 14.90
N MET A 114 11.09 -6.60 14.26
CA MET A 114 12.02 -7.53 14.90
C MET A 114 13.28 -6.83 15.46
N VAL A 115 13.80 -5.82 14.78
CA VAL A 115 14.96 -5.04 15.27
C VAL A 115 14.57 -3.85 16.15
N GLY A 116 13.27 -3.62 16.38
CA GLY A 116 12.78 -2.61 17.31
C GLY A 116 12.98 -1.16 16.84
N THR A 117 12.71 -0.89 15.56
CA THR A 117 12.92 0.44 14.93
C THR A 117 11.99 1.49 15.54
N ILE A 118 10.73 1.13 15.80
CA ILE A 118 9.68 2.04 16.33
C ILE A 118 9.04 1.50 17.62
N ASN A 119 9.78 0.73 18.42
CA ASN A 119 9.25 0.01 19.58
C ASN A 119 9.02 0.87 20.84
N THR A 120 9.20 2.19 20.76
CA THR A 120 8.82 3.12 21.82
C THR A 120 8.10 4.33 21.21
N PRO A 121 7.25 5.05 21.98
CA PRO A 121 6.57 6.24 21.48
C PRO A 121 7.53 7.28 20.90
N GLU A 122 8.69 7.49 21.52
CA GLU A 122 9.68 8.47 21.08
C GLU A 122 10.27 8.09 19.72
N LYS A 123 10.60 6.80 19.54
CA LYS A 123 11.09 6.29 18.25
C LYS A 123 10.02 6.35 17.17
N TYR A 124 8.77 6.03 17.52
CA TYR A 124 7.65 6.14 16.60
C TYR A 124 7.50 7.58 16.11
N GLU A 125 7.50 8.57 17.02
CA GLU A 125 7.41 9.99 16.67
C GLU A 125 8.60 10.47 15.83
N GLU A 126 9.82 10.03 16.15
CA GLU A 126 11.03 10.34 15.35
C GLU A 126 10.88 9.87 13.90
N HIS A 127 10.24 8.71 13.68
CA HIS A 127 10.06 8.12 12.36
C HIS A 127 8.72 8.49 11.70
N ARG A 128 7.79 9.15 12.42
CA ARG A 128 6.41 9.40 11.97
C ARG A 128 6.38 10.14 10.64
N LEU A 129 7.17 11.21 10.50
CA LEU A 129 7.22 12.01 9.27
C LEU A 129 7.74 11.18 8.09
N GLN A 130 8.79 10.38 8.31
CA GLN A 130 9.34 9.51 7.27
C GLN A 130 8.33 8.45 6.84
N MET A 131 7.67 7.77 7.79
CA MET A 131 6.65 6.76 7.51
C MET A 131 5.45 7.36 6.77
N ALA A 132 4.96 8.51 7.23
CA ALA A 132 3.86 9.22 6.58
C ALA A 132 4.22 9.64 5.14
N SER A 133 5.43 10.18 4.93
CA SER A 133 5.91 10.56 3.58
C SER A 133 5.96 9.37 2.62
N ALA A 134 6.30 8.17 3.11
CA ALA A 134 6.33 6.96 2.30
C ALA A 134 4.93 6.56 1.83
N VAL A 135 3.94 6.66 2.72
CA VAL A 135 2.53 6.41 2.40
C VAL A 135 1.99 7.48 1.44
N TRP A 136 2.23 8.77 1.70
CA TRP A 136 1.81 9.85 0.80
C TRP A 136 2.42 9.70 -0.59
N ARG A 137 3.72 9.40 -0.69
CA ARG A 137 4.38 9.16 -1.97
C ARG A 137 3.74 8.00 -2.72
N LYS A 138 3.44 6.90 -2.03
CA LYS A 138 2.74 5.75 -2.63
C LYS A 138 1.36 6.18 -3.15
N MET A 139 0.54 6.79 -2.30
CA MET A 139 -0.82 7.18 -2.64
C MET A 139 -0.86 8.22 -3.76
N LYS A 140 0.00 9.25 -3.72
CA LYS A 140 0.11 10.25 -4.81
C LYS A 140 0.51 9.59 -6.13
N ALA A 141 1.54 8.73 -6.12
CA ALA A 141 2.04 8.07 -7.32
C ALA A 141 1.04 7.06 -7.93
N SER A 142 0.09 6.57 -7.14
CA SER A 142 -0.97 5.66 -7.60
C SER A 142 -2.33 6.33 -7.75
N ASP A 143 -2.39 7.66 -7.86
CA ASP A 143 -3.64 8.43 -7.95
C ASP A 143 -4.67 8.03 -6.87
N SER A 144 -4.19 7.87 -5.64
CA SER A 144 -5.00 7.46 -4.49
C SER A 144 -5.89 6.24 -4.77
N ARG A 145 -5.41 5.28 -5.58
CA ARG A 145 -6.12 4.05 -5.99
C ARG A 145 -6.94 3.42 -4.87
N GLU A 146 -6.34 3.26 -3.69
CA GLU A 146 -7.00 2.64 -2.53
C GLU A 146 -8.19 3.48 -2.04
N CYS A 147 -8.07 4.81 -2.01
CA CYS A 147 -9.18 5.72 -1.70
C CYS A 147 -10.29 5.60 -2.75
N ARG A 148 -9.92 5.56 -4.03
CA ARG A 148 -10.87 5.56 -5.17
C ARG A 148 -11.67 4.27 -5.31
N ASN A 149 -11.29 3.18 -4.64
CA ASN A 149 -12.12 1.97 -4.56
C ASN A 149 -13.48 2.25 -3.91
N CYS A 150 -13.55 3.23 -3.00
CA CYS A 150 -14.77 3.63 -2.31
C CYS A 150 -15.17 5.09 -2.61
N HIS A 151 -14.20 5.96 -2.85
CA HIS A 151 -14.36 7.40 -3.10
C HIS A 151 -13.93 7.78 -4.52
N ASN A 152 -14.70 7.33 -5.50
CA ASN A 152 -14.46 7.69 -6.90
C ASN A 152 -15.25 8.95 -7.27
N PHE A 153 -14.58 9.94 -7.86
CA PHE A 153 -15.20 11.18 -8.34
C PHE A 153 -16.37 10.93 -9.30
N ASP A 154 -16.30 9.89 -10.13
CA ASP A 154 -17.35 9.54 -11.10
C ASP A 154 -18.69 9.14 -10.43
N TYR A 155 -18.63 8.67 -9.19
CA TYR A 155 -19.77 8.16 -8.44
C TYR A 155 -20.12 9.04 -7.23
N MET A 156 -19.42 10.16 -7.03
CA MET A 156 -19.74 11.11 -5.98
C MET A 156 -20.94 11.97 -6.38
N ASP A 157 -21.94 12.06 -5.50
CA ASP A 157 -23.02 13.03 -5.66
C ASP A 157 -22.62 14.37 -5.02
N PHE A 158 -22.18 15.32 -5.84
CA PHE A 158 -21.77 16.66 -5.42
C PHE A 158 -22.94 17.50 -4.87
N THR A 159 -24.19 17.16 -5.21
CA THR A 159 -25.36 17.91 -4.75
C THR A 159 -25.69 17.65 -3.28
N LEU A 160 -25.23 16.51 -2.75
CA LEU A 160 -25.37 16.13 -1.34
C LEU A 160 -24.16 16.57 -0.49
N GLN A 161 -23.10 17.07 -1.10
CA GLN A 161 -21.93 17.56 -0.39
C GLN A 161 -22.15 18.99 0.11
N GLU A 162 -21.41 19.37 1.15
CA GLU A 162 -21.33 20.78 1.55
C GLU A 162 -20.72 21.61 0.41
N VAL A 163 -21.19 22.84 0.23
CA VAL A 163 -20.89 23.67 -0.95
C VAL A 163 -19.38 23.85 -1.17
N ARG A 164 -18.61 24.10 -0.10
CA ARG A 164 -17.15 24.21 -0.21
C ARG A 164 -16.52 22.86 -0.60
N ALA A 165 -16.94 21.76 0.02
CA ALA A 165 -16.43 20.43 -0.32
C ALA A 165 -16.70 20.08 -1.80
N ALA A 166 -17.91 20.33 -2.30
CA ALA A 166 -18.25 20.11 -3.71
C ALA A 166 -17.36 20.95 -4.66
N SER A 167 -17.15 22.23 -4.33
CA SER A 167 -16.29 23.12 -5.11
C SER A 167 -14.82 22.66 -5.12
N GLU A 168 -14.30 22.22 -3.97
CA GLU A 168 -12.91 21.73 -3.89
C GLU A 168 -12.73 20.39 -4.60
N HIS A 169 -13.70 19.49 -4.52
CA HIS A 169 -13.66 18.24 -5.29
C HIS A 169 -13.74 18.50 -6.80
N GLN A 170 -14.54 19.47 -7.26
CA GLN A 170 -14.56 19.86 -8.66
C GLN A 170 -13.20 20.42 -9.10
N ARG A 171 -12.60 21.30 -8.28
CA ARG A 171 -11.25 21.81 -8.52
C ARG A 171 -10.21 20.69 -8.60
N ALA A 172 -10.33 19.68 -7.72
CA ALA A 172 -9.43 18.53 -7.72
C ALA A 172 -9.51 17.74 -9.04
N ILE A 173 -10.71 17.58 -9.61
CA ILE A 173 -10.88 16.95 -10.92
C ILE A 173 -10.24 17.81 -12.02
N ASP A 174 -10.55 19.10 -12.03
CA ASP A 174 -10.09 20.03 -13.07
C ASP A 174 -8.56 20.20 -13.08
N SER A 175 -7.91 20.01 -11.93
CA SER A 175 -6.47 20.13 -11.73
C SER A 175 -5.72 18.80 -11.59
N ASP A 176 -6.36 17.66 -11.90
CA ASP A 176 -5.75 16.31 -11.83
C ASP A 176 -5.11 16.00 -10.45
N MET A 177 -5.80 16.43 -9.39
CA MET A 177 -5.38 16.22 -8.01
C MET A 177 -5.82 14.84 -7.50
N THR A 178 -5.05 14.31 -6.56
CA THR A 178 -5.36 13.07 -5.87
C THR A 178 -5.97 13.36 -4.50
N CYS A 179 -6.63 12.38 -3.89
CA CYS A 179 -7.34 12.56 -2.62
C CYS A 179 -6.42 13.10 -1.51
N ILE A 180 -5.17 12.63 -1.49
CA ILE A 180 -4.18 12.97 -0.45
C ILE A 180 -3.55 14.35 -0.63
N ASP A 181 -3.83 15.07 -1.72
CA ASP A 181 -3.39 16.48 -1.85
C ASP A 181 -4.05 17.39 -0.82
N CYS A 182 -5.28 17.07 -0.40
CA CYS A 182 -5.99 17.77 0.66
C CYS A 182 -6.18 16.91 1.92
N HIS A 183 -6.17 15.59 1.79
CA HIS A 183 -6.48 14.66 2.87
C HIS A 183 -5.25 13.84 3.32
N GLN A 184 -4.14 14.48 3.70
CA GLN A 184 -2.93 13.77 4.16
C GLN A 184 -3.11 13.04 5.52
N GLY A 185 -4.04 13.51 6.36
CA GLY A 185 -4.21 13.09 7.76
C GLY A 185 -5.56 12.43 8.06
N ILE A 186 -6.10 11.63 7.13
CA ILE A 186 -7.46 11.07 7.23
C ILE A 186 -7.62 10.14 8.43
N ALA A 187 -6.65 9.25 8.64
CA ALA A 187 -6.73 8.16 9.61
C ALA A 187 -5.74 8.31 10.77
N HIS A 188 -4.68 9.09 10.57
CA HIS A 188 -3.57 9.23 11.51
C HIS A 188 -3.20 10.70 11.63
N ARG A 189 -2.73 11.09 12.82
CA ARG A 189 -2.36 12.47 13.14
C ARG A 189 -1.18 12.91 12.29
N LEU A 190 -1.29 14.13 11.76
CA LEU A 190 -0.25 14.71 10.94
C LEU A 190 0.99 15.02 11.78
N PRO A 191 2.19 14.58 11.33
CA PRO A 191 3.43 14.95 11.99
C PRO A 191 3.71 16.45 11.87
N PRO A 192 4.54 17.02 12.76
CA PRO A 192 5.10 18.35 12.56
C PRO A 192 5.79 18.46 11.18
N SER A 193 5.73 19.64 10.57
CA SER A 193 6.33 19.92 9.24
C SER A 193 5.80 19.06 8.08
N TYR A 194 4.61 18.46 8.23
CA TYR A 194 4.03 17.62 7.17
C TYR A 194 3.88 18.34 5.82
N LEU A 195 3.57 19.65 5.81
CA LEU A 195 3.40 20.41 4.57
C LEU A 195 4.70 20.52 3.78
N GLU A 196 5.79 20.91 4.43
CA GLU A 196 7.11 21.00 3.80
C GLU A 196 7.58 19.63 3.27
N GLU A 197 7.34 18.57 4.03
CA GLU A 197 7.67 17.21 3.57
C GLU A 197 6.77 16.76 2.41
N TYR A 198 5.50 17.11 2.43
CA TYR A 198 4.58 16.80 1.34
C TYR A 198 4.97 17.55 0.06
N GLU A 199 5.39 18.80 0.15
CA GLU A 199 5.96 19.56 -0.98
C GLU A 199 7.18 18.84 -1.57
N LYS A 200 8.09 18.30 -0.74
CA LYS A 200 9.22 17.47 -1.22
C LYS A 200 8.76 16.19 -1.90
N VAL A 201 7.69 15.56 -1.41
CA VAL A 201 7.09 14.38 -2.07
C VAL A 201 6.56 14.77 -3.44
N LEU A 202 5.85 15.90 -3.55
CA LEU A 202 5.35 16.43 -4.82
C LEU A 202 6.51 16.74 -5.77
N GLU A 203 7.54 17.44 -5.30
CA GLU A 203 8.73 17.77 -6.10
C GLU A 203 9.38 16.49 -6.65
N ALA A 204 9.63 15.49 -5.79
CA ALA A 204 10.25 14.23 -6.18
C ALA A 204 9.44 13.45 -7.23
N LEU A 205 8.10 13.51 -7.17
CA LEU A 205 7.22 12.87 -8.16
C LEU A 205 7.07 13.72 -9.45
N SER A 206 7.09 15.04 -9.30
CA SER A 206 7.00 16.02 -10.40
C SER A 206 8.24 15.98 -11.31
N MET A 207 9.38 15.43 -10.85
CA MET A 207 10.55 15.21 -11.72
C MET A 207 10.31 14.15 -12.83
N THR A 208 9.09 13.64 -13.00
CA THR A 208 8.62 12.90 -14.18
C THR A 208 7.92 13.85 -15.18
N PRO A 209 8.21 13.81 -16.50
CA PRO A 209 8.18 14.97 -17.42
C PRO A 209 6.86 15.77 -17.60
N SER A 210 5.73 15.29 -17.11
CA SER A 210 4.39 15.88 -17.35
C SER A 210 4.12 17.13 -16.49
N SER A 211 4.60 17.15 -15.24
CA SER A 211 4.23 18.16 -14.23
C SER A 211 4.84 19.55 -14.46
N ARG A 212 5.93 19.64 -15.24
CA ARG A 212 6.70 20.87 -15.45
C ARG A 212 5.87 21.95 -16.21
N ARG A 213 4.82 21.54 -16.92
CA ARG A 213 3.88 22.47 -17.57
C ARG A 213 2.82 23.02 -16.62
N LEU A 214 2.36 22.22 -15.65
CA LEU A 214 1.34 22.62 -14.68
C LEU A 214 1.91 23.57 -13.62
N ALA A 215 3.06 23.25 -13.04
CA ALA A 215 3.72 24.13 -12.06
C ALA A 215 4.11 25.51 -12.65
N ALA A 216 4.42 25.57 -13.96
CA ALA A 216 4.68 26.82 -14.65
C ALA A 216 3.40 27.65 -14.83
N ALA A 217 2.27 27.00 -15.12
CA ALA A 217 0.97 27.65 -15.26
C ALA A 217 0.42 28.17 -13.92
N ASP A 218 0.60 27.41 -12.84
CA ASP A 218 0.13 27.78 -11.49
C ASP A 218 0.91 28.96 -10.92
N HIS A 219 2.22 29.03 -11.16
CA HIS A 219 3.04 30.17 -10.74
C HIS A 219 2.64 31.45 -11.50
N GLU A 220 2.30 31.35 -12.79
CA GLU A 220 1.84 32.48 -13.59
C GLU A 220 0.45 32.97 -13.14
N ALA A 221 -0.48 32.04 -12.89
CA ALA A 221 -1.82 32.36 -12.36
C ALA A 221 -1.77 32.99 -10.96
N THR A 222 -0.89 32.50 -10.09
CA THR A 222 -0.69 33.05 -8.73
C THR A 222 -0.10 34.46 -8.79
N GLN A 223 0.90 34.69 -9.64
CA GLN A 223 1.49 36.02 -9.84
C GLN A 223 0.49 37.02 -10.43
N PHE A 224 -0.36 36.58 -11.35
CA PHE A 224 -1.44 37.39 -11.91
C PHE A 224 -2.44 37.82 -10.83
N TYR A 225 -2.91 36.88 -10.00
CA TYR A 225 -3.83 37.17 -8.90
C TYR A 225 -3.24 38.18 -7.91
N LEU A 226 -1.96 38.03 -7.54
CA LEU A 226 -1.29 38.95 -6.61
C LEU A 226 -1.15 40.37 -7.19
N ARG A 227 -0.88 40.51 -8.49
CA ARG A 227 -0.78 41.83 -9.15
C ARG A 227 -2.14 42.51 -9.30
N SER A 228 -3.19 41.75 -9.63
CA SER A 228 -4.56 42.28 -9.75
C SER A 228 -5.16 42.79 -8.44
N ARG A 229 -4.51 42.49 -7.29
CA ARG A 229 -4.92 42.94 -5.95
C ARG A 229 -4.14 44.16 -5.45
N SER A 230 -3.09 44.56 -6.16
CA SER A 230 -2.22 45.69 -5.78
C SER A 230 -2.50 46.99 -6.55
N GLU A 231 -3.51 46.99 -7.41
CA GLU A 231 -4.10 48.16 -8.07
C GLU A 231 -5.52 48.39 -7.53
#